data_AF-A0AA42Q0F8-F1
#
_entry.id   AF-A0AA42Q0F8-F1
#
_cell.length_a   1.000
_cell.length_b   1.000
_cell.length_c   1.000
_cell.angle_alpha   90.00
_cell.angle_beta   90.00
_cell.angle_gamma   90.00
#
_symmetry.space_group_name_H-M   'P 1'
#
loop_
_entity.id
_entity.type
_entity.pdbx_description
1 polymer ?
#
loop_
_entity_poly.entity_id
_entity_poly.type
_entity_poly.pdbx_seq_one_letter_code
_entity_poly.pdbx_strand_id
1 'polypeptide(L)'
;MDALQQCFSSTGAERALQARRQFFEAGIRPSGLVSEAVIQSWLRSQRQHCNGRRLALAPVSPSRLHATQERCRGLLQALQHELPTLEQALAGTGTRVMLTDDKGIVLHVSPASMRPRDERVGLNMSEQAMGTNAPGIVAATGQACTVTNGEHYFDELHAFRCAAAPIRDVHGRLAGVLNLMVEEQHFSFDAGPVVGMYATTIENTLLQAQSHEHLVLRFQVTPALLHTPLQALMGVAADGRVAWMNGTAAQLIGQPLDTACSAQELLGHDLSRLLQLSGQPSPAPLRLASGLGVWMQAHLQTSHGLGSHLDACSAEDLACPATTEATPVAEAQPLATLREHSAQLIRETLDQHGGNVSQAARALGISRGTLYRRLRGGRD
;
A
#
# COMPACT_ATOMS: atom_id res chain seq x y z
N MET A 1 47.23 -27.20 -5.90
CA MET A 1 45.76 -27.29 -6.05
C MET A 1 45.01 -26.35 -5.09
N ASP A 2 45.69 -25.38 -4.43
CA ASP A 2 45.07 -24.53 -3.39
C ASP A 2 44.64 -23.12 -3.84
N ALA A 3 44.83 -22.75 -5.12
CA ALA A 3 44.56 -21.38 -5.60
C ALA A 3 43.12 -21.15 -6.12
N LEU A 4 42.29 -22.20 -6.25
CA LEU A 4 40.94 -22.09 -6.82
C LEU A 4 39.82 -22.09 -5.77
N GLN A 5 40.15 -22.25 -4.49
CA GLN A 5 39.16 -22.32 -3.41
C GLN A 5 38.79 -20.95 -2.80
N GLN A 6 39.42 -19.85 -3.24
CA GLN A 6 39.16 -18.48 -2.77
C GLN A 6 38.29 -17.62 -3.72
N CYS A 7 37.69 -18.21 -4.76
CA CYS A 7 36.89 -17.44 -5.74
C CYS A 7 35.43 -17.19 -5.31
N PHE A 8 34.98 -17.80 -4.20
CA PHE A 8 33.64 -17.58 -3.67
C PHE A 8 33.75 -17.20 -2.20
N SER A 9 33.59 -15.93 -1.91
CA SER A 9 33.23 -15.43 -0.57
C SER A 9 32.10 -16.32 0.00
N SER A 10 32.41 -17.03 1.08
CA SER A 10 31.62 -18.13 1.62
C SER A 10 30.37 -17.66 2.36
N THR A 11 30.33 -16.39 2.77
CA THR A 11 29.20 -15.78 3.48
C THR A 11 28.77 -14.42 2.87
N GLY A 12 27.55 -13.99 3.18
CA GLY A 12 27.07 -12.66 2.76
C GLY A 12 27.90 -11.50 3.33
N ALA A 13 28.41 -11.65 4.56
CA ALA A 13 29.27 -10.65 5.18
C ALA A 13 30.63 -10.53 4.45
N GLU A 14 31.22 -11.66 4.04
CA GLU A 14 32.45 -11.66 3.23
C GLU A 14 32.24 -11.01 1.87
N ARG A 15 31.10 -11.29 1.21
CA ARG A 15 30.72 -10.61 -0.04
C ARG A 15 30.64 -9.10 0.14
N ALA A 16 29.96 -8.63 1.17
CA ALA A 16 29.82 -7.22 1.46
C ALA A 16 31.19 -6.56 1.73
N LEU A 17 32.07 -7.20 2.50
CA LEU A 17 33.42 -6.69 2.76
C LEU A 17 34.28 -6.65 1.48
N GLN A 18 34.20 -7.67 0.63
CA GLN A 18 34.88 -7.66 -0.66
C GLN A 18 34.35 -6.53 -1.56
N ALA A 19 33.02 -6.35 -1.60
CA ALA A 19 32.39 -5.27 -2.36
C ALA A 19 32.84 -3.90 -1.87
N ARG A 20 32.95 -3.70 -0.56
CA ARG A 20 33.46 -2.46 0.04
C ARG A 20 34.89 -2.17 -0.41
N ARG A 21 35.80 -3.15 -0.32
CA ARG A 21 37.20 -2.96 -0.76
C ARG A 21 37.27 -2.58 -2.24
N GLN A 22 36.51 -3.27 -3.09
CA GLN A 22 36.44 -2.92 -4.52
C GLN A 22 35.95 -1.49 -4.73
N PHE A 23 34.85 -1.11 -4.06
CA PHE A 23 34.22 0.19 -4.29
C PHE A 23 34.98 1.37 -3.66
N PHE A 24 35.28 1.28 -2.36
CA PHE A 24 35.84 2.40 -1.58
C PHE A 24 37.36 2.53 -1.69
N GLU A 25 38.09 1.41 -1.84
CA GLU A 25 39.56 1.43 -1.89
C GLU A 25 40.08 1.38 -3.34
N ALA A 26 39.53 0.47 -4.16
CA ALA A 26 40.03 0.25 -5.52
C ALA A 26 39.31 1.09 -6.59
N GLY A 27 38.19 1.75 -6.26
CA GLY A 27 37.36 2.48 -7.23
C GLY A 27 36.72 1.59 -8.30
N ILE A 28 36.64 0.28 -8.05
CA ILE A 28 36.07 -0.73 -8.95
C ILE A 28 34.61 -0.96 -8.56
N ARG A 29 33.73 -0.97 -9.56
CA ARG A 29 32.32 -1.29 -9.35
C ARG A 29 32.15 -2.77 -8.93
N PRO A 30 31.55 -3.08 -7.77
CA PRO A 30 31.49 -4.44 -7.22
C PRO A 30 30.27 -5.22 -7.73
N SER A 31 30.06 -5.25 -9.05
CA SER A 31 28.92 -5.90 -9.67
C SER A 31 28.84 -7.39 -9.31
N GLY A 32 27.67 -7.85 -8.87
CA GLY A 32 27.41 -9.25 -8.50
C GLY A 32 27.80 -9.62 -7.06
N LEU A 33 28.53 -8.76 -6.34
CA LEU A 33 28.86 -9.00 -4.93
C LEU A 33 27.75 -8.49 -3.98
N VAL A 34 27.12 -7.37 -4.33
CA VAL A 34 25.98 -6.76 -3.63
C VAL A 34 24.94 -6.31 -4.66
N SER A 35 23.73 -5.98 -4.20
CA SER A 35 22.66 -5.55 -5.10
C SER A 35 22.99 -4.22 -5.80
N GLU A 36 22.43 -4.02 -6.99
CA GLU A 36 22.56 -2.78 -7.75
C GLU A 36 22.05 -1.57 -6.93
N ALA A 37 21.00 -1.76 -6.15
CA ALA A 37 20.45 -0.73 -5.27
C ALA A 37 21.45 -0.26 -4.20
N VAL A 38 22.22 -1.19 -3.62
CA VAL A 38 23.30 -0.87 -2.66
C VAL A 38 24.44 -0.11 -3.35
N ILE A 39 24.87 -0.52 -4.54
CA ILE A 39 25.94 0.18 -5.29
C ILE A 39 25.52 1.62 -5.60
N GLN A 40 24.30 1.82 -6.10
CA GLN A 40 23.78 3.15 -6.38
C GLN A 40 23.62 4.00 -5.12
N SER A 41 23.25 3.38 -4.00
CA SER A 41 23.22 4.04 -2.70
C SER A 41 24.61 4.50 -2.26
N TRP A 42 25.63 3.64 -2.35
CA TRP A 42 27.01 4.02 -2.03
C TRP A 42 27.48 5.20 -2.86
N LEU A 43 27.15 5.25 -4.16
CA LEU A 43 27.45 6.40 -5.02
C LEU A 43 26.77 7.69 -4.54
N ARG A 44 25.48 7.64 -4.16
CA ARG A 44 24.76 8.80 -3.62
C ARG A 44 25.35 9.25 -2.28
N SER A 45 25.62 8.31 -1.37
CA SER A 45 26.20 8.58 -0.06
C SER A 45 27.62 9.13 -0.15
N GLN A 46 28.46 8.62 -1.05
CA GLN A 46 29.83 9.10 -1.26
C GLN A 46 29.86 10.56 -1.71
N ARG A 47 28.95 10.97 -2.61
CA ARG A 47 28.82 12.37 -3.05
C ARG A 47 28.46 13.32 -1.90
N GLN A 48 27.73 12.83 -0.90
CA GLN A 48 27.27 13.63 0.24
C GLN A 48 28.28 13.62 1.42
N HIS A 49 29.10 12.58 1.52
CA HIS A 49 30.02 12.34 2.65
C HIS A 49 31.49 12.33 2.23
N CYS A 50 31.85 13.08 1.20
CA CYS A 50 33.19 13.10 0.57
C CYS A 50 34.37 13.40 1.52
N ASN A 51 34.12 13.85 2.76
CA ASN A 51 35.14 14.24 3.74
C ASN A 51 35.35 13.24 4.90
N GLY A 52 34.93 11.98 4.76
CA GLY A 52 35.21 10.95 5.77
C GLY A 52 34.56 11.22 7.13
N ARG A 53 33.38 11.86 7.15
CA ARG A 53 32.63 12.13 8.38
C ARG A 53 32.24 10.81 9.04
N ARG A 54 32.45 10.69 10.35
CA ARG A 54 31.83 9.62 11.17
C ARG A 54 30.32 9.81 11.18
N LEU A 55 29.60 8.71 11.44
CA LEU A 55 28.15 8.76 11.63
C LEU A 55 27.81 9.76 12.76
N ALA A 56 26.96 10.73 12.46
CA ALA A 56 26.43 11.67 13.44
C ALA A 56 24.90 11.63 13.38
N LEU A 57 24.26 11.31 14.51
CA LEU A 57 22.81 11.30 14.59
C LEU A 57 22.25 12.68 14.25
N ALA A 58 21.22 12.70 13.42
CA ALA A 58 20.58 13.92 12.95
C ALA A 58 19.12 13.98 13.42
N PRO A 59 18.84 14.19 14.73
CA PRO A 59 17.49 14.37 15.21
C PRO A 59 16.90 15.67 14.65
N VAL A 60 15.63 15.64 14.24
CA VAL A 60 14.90 16.85 13.87
C VAL A 60 14.40 17.59 15.12
N SER A 61 14.10 18.87 14.97
CA SER A 61 13.49 19.65 16.04
C SER A 61 12.10 19.10 16.42
N PRO A 62 11.64 19.27 17.67
CA PRO A 62 10.31 18.85 18.09
C PRO A 62 9.18 19.43 17.23
N SER A 63 9.29 20.71 16.82
CA SER A 63 8.31 21.35 15.94
C SER A 63 8.26 20.71 14.55
N ARG A 64 9.42 20.34 13.99
CA ARG A 64 9.49 19.63 12.70
C ARG A 64 8.92 18.23 12.81
N LEU A 65 9.20 17.52 13.90
CA LEU A 65 8.63 16.21 14.18
C LEU A 65 7.10 16.29 14.27
N HIS A 66 6.57 17.22 15.07
CA HIS A 66 5.13 17.39 15.24
C HIS A 66 4.42 17.68 13.91
N ALA A 67 4.93 18.63 13.12
CA ALA A 67 4.39 18.93 11.79
C ALA A 67 4.45 17.72 10.84
N THR A 68 5.48 16.88 10.98
CA THR A 68 5.65 15.66 10.17
C THR A 68 4.67 14.57 10.60
N GLN A 69 4.46 14.37 11.90
CA GLN A 69 3.45 13.46 12.43
C GLN A 69 2.03 13.86 12.03
N GLU A 70 1.72 15.16 12.05
CA GLU A 70 0.40 15.64 11.61
C GLU A 70 0.18 15.42 10.12
N ARG A 71 1.19 15.71 9.28
CA ARG A 71 1.14 15.41 7.84
C ARG A 71 0.96 13.91 7.57
N CYS A 72 1.61 13.07 8.36
CA CYS A 72 1.58 11.62 8.22
C CYS A 72 0.51 10.94 9.10
N ARG A 73 -0.50 11.68 9.60
CA ARG A 73 -1.49 11.15 10.55
C ARG A 73 -2.24 9.93 10.01
N GLY A 74 -2.63 9.96 8.74
CA GLY A 74 -3.30 8.82 8.09
C GLY A 74 -2.42 7.57 8.00
N LEU A 75 -1.13 7.74 7.69
CA LEU A 75 -0.16 6.65 7.65
C LEU A 75 0.08 6.06 9.06
N LEU A 76 0.22 6.92 10.07
CA LEU A 76 0.35 6.50 11.46
C LEU A 76 -0.89 5.70 11.91
N GLN A 77 -2.09 6.13 11.56
CA GLN A 77 -3.32 5.39 11.85
C GLN A 77 -3.36 4.02 11.16
N ALA A 78 -2.95 3.95 9.90
CA ALA A 78 -2.85 2.68 9.17
C ALA A 78 -1.86 1.72 9.82
N LEU A 79 -0.68 2.22 10.26
CA LEU A 79 0.28 1.43 11.02
C LEU A 79 -0.33 0.92 12.34
N GLN A 80 -1.01 1.79 13.11
CA GLN A 80 -1.57 1.41 14.41
C GLN A 80 -2.61 0.27 14.32
N HIS A 81 -3.31 0.13 13.18
CA HIS A 81 -4.23 -0.98 12.96
C HIS A 81 -3.50 -2.32 12.85
N GLU A 82 -2.34 -2.33 12.17
CA GLU A 82 -1.56 -3.55 11.88
C GLU A 82 -0.51 -3.88 12.94
N LEU A 83 -0.12 -2.88 13.75
CA LEU A 83 0.99 -2.99 14.69
C LEU A 83 0.82 -4.15 15.69
N PRO A 84 -0.36 -4.41 16.31
CA PRO A 84 -0.50 -5.53 17.25
C PRO A 84 -0.21 -6.89 16.62
N THR A 85 -0.74 -7.11 15.40
CA THR A 85 -0.52 -8.35 14.64
C THR A 85 0.94 -8.51 14.26
N LEU A 86 1.58 -7.42 13.81
CA LEU A 86 2.99 -7.40 13.45
C LEU A 86 3.90 -7.67 14.66
N GLU A 87 3.68 -6.99 15.77
CA GLU A 87 4.46 -7.18 17.00
C GLU A 87 4.29 -8.60 17.55
N GLN A 88 3.07 -9.15 17.50
CA GLN A 88 2.82 -10.54 17.91
C GLN A 88 3.55 -11.54 17.01
N ALA A 89 3.55 -11.34 15.69
CA ALA A 89 4.26 -12.22 14.76
C ALA A 89 5.79 -12.16 14.92
N LEU A 90 6.33 -11.01 15.35
CA LEU A 90 7.75 -10.79 15.56
C LEU A 90 8.22 -11.07 16.99
N ALA A 91 7.30 -11.37 17.91
CA ALA A 91 7.60 -11.60 19.31
C ALA A 91 8.66 -12.71 19.46
N GLY A 92 9.67 -12.45 20.30
CA GLY A 92 10.77 -13.39 20.56
C GLY A 92 11.85 -13.48 19.48
N THR A 93 11.71 -12.80 18.34
CA THR A 93 12.71 -12.81 17.25
C THR A 93 13.84 -11.79 17.41
N GLY A 94 13.72 -10.87 18.39
CA GLY A 94 14.63 -9.72 18.52
C GLY A 94 14.46 -8.64 17.45
N THR A 95 13.48 -8.80 16.54
CA THR A 95 13.19 -7.83 15.48
C THR A 95 12.49 -6.60 16.03
N ARG A 96 12.95 -5.42 15.60
CA ARG A 96 12.29 -4.14 15.85
C ARG A 96 11.62 -3.65 14.58
N VAL A 97 10.48 -2.98 14.76
CA VAL A 97 9.72 -2.34 13.70
C VAL A 97 10.01 -0.84 13.72
N MET A 98 10.28 -0.25 12.57
CA MET A 98 10.45 1.18 12.40
C MET A 98 9.63 1.66 11.20
N LEU A 99 8.98 2.81 11.35
CA LEU A 99 8.32 3.51 10.25
C LEU A 99 8.98 4.87 10.05
N THR A 100 9.27 5.21 8.80
CA THR A 100 9.72 6.55 8.40
C THR A 100 8.72 7.22 7.47
N ASP A 101 8.74 8.55 7.41
CA ASP A 101 8.06 9.30 6.35
C ASP A 101 8.81 9.20 5.00
N ASP A 102 8.28 9.83 3.97
CA ASP A 102 8.86 9.89 2.63
C ASP A 102 10.23 10.59 2.55
N LYS A 103 10.63 11.31 3.61
CA LYS A 103 11.92 12.00 3.75
C LYS A 103 12.89 11.28 4.68
N GLY A 104 12.53 10.10 5.19
CA GLY A 104 13.35 9.31 6.10
C GLY A 104 13.30 9.76 7.57
N ILE A 105 12.36 10.63 7.96
CA ILE A 105 12.16 10.98 9.37
C ILE A 105 11.43 9.85 10.07
N VAL A 106 12.01 9.33 11.15
CA VAL A 106 11.43 8.25 11.95
C VAL A 106 10.15 8.73 12.65
N LEU A 107 9.03 8.09 12.32
CA LEU A 107 7.70 8.37 12.85
C LEU A 107 7.33 7.44 14.01
N HIS A 108 7.80 6.20 13.95
CA HIS A 108 7.54 5.15 14.94
C HIS A 108 8.73 4.21 15.04
N VAL A 109 8.99 3.74 16.27
CA VAL A 109 9.90 2.63 16.54
C VAL A 109 9.26 1.77 17.61
N SER A 110 9.18 0.46 17.38
CA SER A 110 8.66 -0.47 18.39
C SER A 110 9.58 -0.48 19.62
N PRO A 111 9.03 -0.67 20.82
CA PRO A 111 9.83 -0.75 22.04
C PRO A 111 10.90 -1.85 21.91
N ALA A 112 12.14 -1.54 22.30
CA ALA A 112 13.17 -2.57 22.40
C ALA A 112 12.99 -3.37 23.70
N SER A 113 13.24 -4.67 23.65
CA SER A 113 13.33 -5.53 24.85
C SER A 113 14.58 -5.23 25.69
N MET A 114 15.63 -4.60 25.12
CA MET A 114 16.81 -4.11 25.84
C MET A 114 17.35 -2.81 25.25
N ARG A 115 17.88 -1.95 26.16
CA ARG A 115 18.52 -0.62 26.04
C ARG A 115 18.17 0.24 24.81
N PRO A 116 17.64 1.47 25.00
CA PRO A 116 17.44 2.40 23.89
C PRO A 116 18.79 2.83 23.30
N ARG A 117 19.15 2.30 22.12
CA ARG A 117 20.18 2.91 21.28
C ARG A 117 19.51 3.76 20.22
N ASP A 118 19.98 5.00 20.13
CA ASP A 118 20.09 5.95 19.02
C ASP A 118 18.95 6.14 17.99
N GLU A 119 18.20 5.11 17.65
CA GLU A 119 16.99 5.15 16.83
C GLU A 119 15.79 5.51 17.69
N ARG A 120 15.42 6.78 17.57
CA ARG A 120 14.27 7.37 18.25
C ARG A 120 13.39 8.05 17.23
N VAL A 121 12.12 8.18 17.57
CA VAL A 121 11.19 9.04 16.82
C VAL A 121 11.80 10.43 16.63
N GLY A 122 11.78 10.93 15.41
CA GLY A 122 12.41 12.19 14.99
C GLY A 122 13.85 12.08 14.52
N LEU A 123 14.47 10.89 14.47
CA LEU A 123 15.76 10.74 13.80
C LEU A 123 15.60 10.86 12.27
N ASN A 124 16.56 11.50 11.59
CA ASN A 124 16.63 11.51 10.13
C ASN A 124 17.49 10.34 9.62
N MET A 125 16.84 9.36 8.99
CA MET A 125 17.45 8.16 8.37
C MET A 125 17.70 8.33 6.87
N SER A 126 17.54 9.52 6.29
CA SER A 126 17.86 9.72 4.86
C SER A 126 19.30 9.33 4.54
N GLU A 127 19.57 8.93 3.29
CA GLU A 127 20.94 8.60 2.87
C GLU A 127 21.92 9.76 3.04
N GLN A 128 21.42 10.99 3.07
CA GLN A 128 22.20 12.21 3.35
C GLN A 128 22.62 12.33 4.81
N ALA A 129 21.84 11.79 5.74
CA ALA A 129 22.14 11.84 7.16
C ALA A 129 22.92 10.59 7.62
N MET A 130 22.55 9.42 7.11
CA MET A 130 23.02 8.13 7.64
C MET A 130 23.70 7.24 6.59
N GLY A 131 23.97 7.76 5.40
CA GLY A 131 24.53 6.98 4.31
C GLY A 131 23.60 5.83 3.89
N THR A 132 24.14 4.84 3.20
CA THR A 132 23.40 3.66 2.77
C THR A 132 22.77 2.92 3.94
N ASN A 133 21.44 2.89 3.94
CA ASN A 133 20.59 2.18 4.87
C ASN A 133 19.29 1.77 4.14
N ALA A 134 18.61 0.72 4.62
CA ALA A 134 17.44 0.18 3.91
C ALA A 134 16.30 1.21 3.73
N PRO A 135 15.86 1.99 4.75
CA PRO A 135 14.89 3.05 4.56
C PRO A 135 15.28 4.06 3.46
N GLY A 136 16.53 4.48 3.44
CA GLY A 136 17.07 5.41 2.46
C GLY A 136 17.06 4.86 1.03
N ILE A 137 17.45 3.59 0.84
CA ILE A 137 17.38 2.93 -0.48
C ILE A 137 15.94 2.83 -0.96
N VAL A 138 15.02 2.37 -0.10
CA VAL A 138 13.60 2.25 -0.47
C VAL A 138 13.02 3.62 -0.80
N ALA A 139 13.36 4.66 -0.04
CA ALA A 139 12.90 6.01 -0.33
C ALA A 139 13.39 6.53 -1.70
N ALA A 140 14.61 6.16 -2.10
CA ALA A 140 15.19 6.56 -3.39
C ALA A 140 14.68 5.72 -4.57
N THR A 141 14.33 4.45 -4.35
CA THR A 141 14.01 3.49 -5.43
C THR A 141 12.53 3.16 -5.54
N GLY A 142 11.76 3.36 -4.48
CA GLY A 142 10.37 2.90 -4.38
C GLY A 142 10.23 1.37 -4.42
N GLN A 143 11.30 0.62 -4.17
CA GLN A 143 11.36 -0.84 -4.21
C GLN A 143 11.84 -1.38 -2.86
N ALA A 144 11.29 -2.52 -2.43
CA ALA A 144 11.73 -3.19 -1.22
C ALA A 144 13.19 -3.66 -1.33
N CYS A 145 13.93 -3.63 -0.22
CA CYS A 145 15.32 -4.08 -0.21
C CYS A 145 15.75 -4.61 1.16
N THR A 146 16.87 -5.31 1.17
CA THR A 146 17.60 -5.68 2.38
C THR A 146 18.98 -5.02 2.36
N VAL A 147 19.44 -4.61 3.54
CA VAL A 147 20.78 -4.04 3.75
C VAL A 147 21.37 -4.69 4.99
N THR A 148 22.54 -5.30 4.83
CA THR A 148 23.15 -6.15 5.86
C THR A 148 24.62 -5.84 6.04
N ASN A 149 25.08 -5.80 7.30
CA ASN A 149 26.50 -5.72 7.64
C ASN A 149 27.22 -4.61 6.85
N GLY A 150 28.26 -4.99 6.08
CA GLY A 150 29.08 -4.09 5.29
C GLY A 150 28.38 -3.37 4.13
N GLU A 151 27.13 -3.74 3.82
CA GLU A 151 26.30 -3.00 2.85
C GLU A 151 25.93 -1.62 3.38
N HIS A 152 25.83 -1.44 4.71
CA HIS A 152 25.68 -0.12 5.30
C HIS A 152 26.90 0.75 5.02
N TYR A 153 26.69 2.03 4.71
CA TYR A 153 27.79 2.91 4.34
C TYR A 153 28.77 3.11 5.50
N PHE A 154 28.24 3.41 6.69
CA PHE A 154 29.02 3.60 7.91
C PHE A 154 29.27 2.29 8.64
N ASP A 155 30.50 2.12 9.13
CA ASP A 155 30.95 0.93 9.85
C ASP A 155 30.21 0.77 11.20
N GLU A 156 29.81 1.88 11.82
CA GLU A 156 28.99 1.89 13.04
C GLU A 156 27.63 1.20 12.85
N LEU A 157 27.16 1.05 11.62
CA LEU A 157 25.90 0.38 11.29
C LEU A 157 26.06 -1.09 10.88
N HIS A 158 27.28 -1.65 10.85
CA HIS A 158 27.52 -3.03 10.40
C HIS A 158 26.96 -4.09 11.35
N ALA A 159 26.62 -3.72 12.58
CA ALA A 159 25.90 -4.58 13.51
C ALA A 159 24.43 -4.82 13.09
N PHE A 160 23.87 -3.94 12.26
CA PHE A 160 22.47 -4.00 11.86
C PHE A 160 22.24 -4.83 10.60
N ARG A 161 21.08 -5.46 10.56
CA ARG A 161 20.52 -6.10 9.37
C ARG A 161 19.08 -5.60 9.24
N CYS A 162 18.77 -5.05 8.07
CA CYS A 162 17.55 -4.33 7.83
C CYS A 162 16.84 -4.89 6.60
N ALA A 163 15.51 -4.98 6.67
CA ALA A 163 14.64 -5.24 5.53
C ALA A 163 13.58 -4.16 5.50
N ALA A 164 13.40 -3.50 4.36
CA ALA A 164 12.47 -2.38 4.25
C ALA A 164 11.59 -2.50 3.00
N ALA A 165 10.37 -1.98 3.09
CA ALA A 165 9.41 -1.95 2.00
C ALA A 165 8.64 -0.62 1.95
N PRO A 166 8.31 -0.14 0.74
CA PRO A 166 7.61 1.13 0.55
C PRO A 166 6.13 1.00 0.93
N ILE A 167 5.55 2.12 1.37
CA ILE A 167 4.11 2.29 1.52
C ILE A 167 3.71 3.51 0.68
N ARG A 168 2.74 3.35 -0.22
CA ARG A 168 2.29 4.41 -1.14
C ARG A 168 0.95 5.01 -0.73
N ASP A 169 0.73 6.27 -1.11
CA ASP A 169 -0.55 6.97 -0.98
C ASP A 169 -1.43 6.77 -2.23
N VAL A 170 -2.67 7.26 -2.18
CA VAL A 170 -3.62 7.23 -3.32
C VAL A 170 -3.18 8.08 -4.52
N HIS A 171 -2.05 8.78 -4.43
CA HIS A 171 -1.46 9.49 -5.56
C HIS A 171 -0.27 8.73 -6.16
N GLY A 172 -0.03 7.48 -5.73
CA GLY A 172 1.08 6.65 -6.16
C GLY A 172 2.44 7.04 -5.55
N ARG A 173 2.46 8.09 -4.72
CA ARG A 173 3.69 8.63 -4.12
C ARG A 173 4.06 7.82 -2.89
N LEU A 174 5.34 7.79 -2.57
CA LEU A 174 5.80 7.21 -1.31
C LEU A 174 5.21 8.00 -0.13
N ALA A 175 4.43 7.34 0.70
CA ALA A 175 3.90 7.89 1.96
C ALA A 175 4.89 7.68 3.11
N GLY A 176 5.59 6.54 3.10
CA GLY A 176 6.59 6.18 4.09
C GLY A 176 7.25 4.86 3.80
N VAL A 177 8.17 4.46 4.68
CA VAL A 177 8.89 3.19 4.57
C VAL A 177 8.79 2.41 5.86
N LEU A 178 8.29 1.18 5.77
CA LEU A 178 8.32 0.20 6.85
C LEU A 178 9.68 -0.50 6.84
N ASN A 179 10.31 -0.62 8.00
CA ASN A 179 11.60 -1.26 8.18
C ASN A 179 11.57 -2.23 9.35
N LEU A 180 12.02 -3.46 9.11
CA LEU A 180 12.33 -4.45 10.12
C LEU A 180 13.84 -4.49 10.31
N MET A 181 14.27 -4.58 11.56
CA MET A 181 15.70 -4.58 11.86
C MET A 181 16.06 -5.41 13.09
N VAL A 182 17.26 -5.98 13.04
CA VAL A 182 17.89 -6.71 14.14
C VAL A 182 19.31 -6.18 14.34
N GLU A 183 19.81 -6.24 15.58
CA GLU A 183 21.17 -5.84 15.97
C GLU A 183 21.97 -7.08 16.40
N GLU A 184 23.20 -7.21 15.91
CA GLU A 184 24.17 -8.30 16.19
C GLU A 184 23.71 -9.73 15.83
N GLN A 185 22.44 -9.91 15.46
CA GLN A 185 21.82 -11.20 15.16
C GLN A 185 21.29 -11.29 13.73
N HIS A 186 21.02 -12.50 13.26
CA HIS A 186 20.34 -12.72 11.99
C HIS A 186 18.82 -12.78 12.21
N PHE A 187 18.04 -12.43 11.18
CA PHE A 187 16.61 -12.75 11.20
C PHE A 187 16.44 -14.26 11.28
N SER A 188 15.55 -14.73 12.17
CA SER A 188 15.17 -16.14 12.27
C SER A 188 14.17 -16.59 11.18
N PHE A 189 13.84 -15.68 10.25
CA PHE A 189 12.90 -15.83 9.16
C PHE A 189 13.35 -14.99 7.96
N ASP A 190 12.71 -15.14 6.81
CA ASP A 190 12.98 -14.28 5.64
C ASP A 190 12.30 -12.92 5.81
N ALA A 191 13.08 -11.91 6.19
CA ALA A 191 12.56 -10.59 6.52
C ALA A 191 12.06 -9.80 5.31
N GLY A 192 12.54 -10.09 4.10
CA GLY A 192 12.14 -9.38 2.88
C GLY A 192 10.65 -9.57 2.54
N PRO A 193 10.18 -10.81 2.36
CA PRO A 193 8.76 -11.11 2.16
C PRO A 193 7.88 -10.66 3.32
N VAL A 194 8.34 -10.79 4.57
CA VAL A 194 7.57 -10.38 5.76
C VAL A 194 7.36 -8.87 5.77
N VAL A 195 8.41 -8.06 5.63
CA VAL A 195 8.26 -6.60 5.59
C VAL A 195 7.39 -6.16 4.40
N GLY A 196 7.53 -6.81 3.25
CA GLY A 196 6.72 -6.54 2.06
C GLY A 196 5.23 -6.81 2.28
N MET A 197 4.90 -7.94 2.92
CA MET A 197 3.52 -8.29 3.25
C MET A 197 2.88 -7.26 4.19
N TYR A 198 3.55 -6.92 5.30
CA TYR A 198 3.01 -5.94 6.26
C TYR A 198 2.97 -4.51 5.69
N ALA A 199 3.96 -4.11 4.89
CA ALA A 199 3.90 -2.83 4.17
C ALA A 199 2.69 -2.79 3.22
N THR A 200 2.40 -3.90 2.52
CA THR A 200 1.20 -4.01 1.66
C THR A 200 -0.09 -3.91 2.47
N THR A 201 -0.16 -4.53 3.65
CA THR A 201 -1.35 -4.41 4.51
C THR A 201 -1.57 -2.97 4.99
N ILE A 202 -0.50 -2.31 5.45
CA ILE A 202 -0.56 -0.91 5.87
C ILE A 202 -0.92 0.01 4.69
N GLU A 203 -0.33 -0.22 3.52
CA GLU A 203 -0.65 0.47 2.28
C GLU A 203 -2.13 0.30 1.92
N ASN A 204 -2.66 -0.92 1.93
CA ASN A 204 -4.06 -1.19 1.65
C ASN A 204 -5.00 -0.44 2.61
N THR A 205 -4.67 -0.39 3.89
CA THR A 205 -5.43 0.36 4.90
C THR A 205 -5.35 1.86 4.64
N LEU A 206 -4.18 2.38 4.29
CA LEU A 206 -3.98 3.80 3.96
C LEU A 206 -4.74 4.20 2.69
N LEU A 207 -4.64 3.42 1.61
CA LEU A 207 -5.32 3.66 0.34
C LEU A 207 -6.83 3.73 0.54
N GLN A 208 -7.39 2.79 1.30
CA GLN A 208 -8.81 2.80 1.64
C GLN A 208 -9.19 3.99 2.53
N ALA A 209 -8.35 4.39 3.49
CA ALA A 209 -8.65 5.55 4.32
C ALA A 209 -8.66 6.87 3.52
N GLN A 210 -7.86 6.95 2.46
CA GLN A 210 -7.72 8.13 1.59
C GLN A 210 -8.66 8.13 0.37
N SER A 211 -9.45 7.08 0.17
CA SER A 211 -10.28 6.88 -1.03
C SER A 211 -11.64 7.55 -1.00
N HIS A 212 -11.69 8.75 -0.43
CA HIS A 212 -12.91 9.56 -0.43
C HIS A 212 -13.38 9.80 -1.87
N GLU A 213 -14.67 9.55 -2.13
CA GLU A 213 -15.28 9.74 -3.45
C GLU A 213 -14.75 8.81 -4.57
N HIS A 214 -14.09 7.70 -4.21
CA HIS A 214 -13.73 6.64 -5.14
C HIS A 214 -14.63 5.41 -4.99
N LEU A 215 -14.88 4.73 -6.11
CA LEU A 215 -15.34 3.35 -6.12
C LEU A 215 -14.13 2.46 -5.87
N VAL A 216 -14.06 1.82 -4.71
CA VAL A 216 -12.97 0.90 -4.35
C VAL A 216 -13.31 -0.49 -4.84
N LEU A 217 -12.53 -0.98 -5.79
CA LEU A 217 -12.61 -2.35 -6.29
C LEU A 217 -11.62 -3.21 -5.52
N ARG A 218 -12.06 -4.40 -5.13
CA ARG A 218 -11.24 -5.48 -4.58
C ARG A 218 -11.36 -6.68 -5.49
N PHE A 219 -10.25 -7.23 -5.95
CA PHE A 219 -10.31 -8.40 -6.82
C PHE A 219 -9.13 -9.35 -6.63
N GLN A 220 -9.34 -10.62 -6.98
CA GLN A 220 -8.31 -11.66 -7.01
C GLN A 220 -8.75 -12.84 -7.87
N VAL A 221 -7.82 -13.71 -8.28
CA VAL A 221 -8.13 -14.91 -9.09
C VAL A 221 -8.94 -15.95 -8.33
N THR A 222 -8.96 -15.89 -7.00
CA THR A 222 -9.76 -16.74 -6.11
C THR A 222 -10.39 -15.89 -5.00
N PRO A 223 -11.65 -16.15 -4.61
CA PRO A 223 -12.33 -15.37 -3.57
C PRO A 223 -11.66 -15.52 -2.20
N ALA A 224 -10.94 -16.62 -1.96
CA ALA A 224 -10.23 -16.88 -0.70
C ALA A 224 -9.07 -15.90 -0.42
N LEU A 225 -8.59 -15.18 -1.44
CA LEU A 225 -7.52 -14.19 -1.29
C LEU A 225 -8.05 -12.76 -1.13
N LEU A 226 -9.36 -12.54 -1.28
CA LEU A 226 -9.97 -11.25 -0.95
C LEU A 226 -9.85 -11.01 0.56
N HIS A 227 -9.70 -9.75 0.98
CA HIS A 227 -9.49 -9.36 2.38
C HIS A 227 -8.19 -9.86 3.01
N THR A 228 -7.26 -10.37 2.20
CA THR A 228 -5.88 -10.68 2.61
C THR A 228 -4.92 -9.61 2.09
N PRO A 229 -3.65 -9.58 2.55
CA PRO A 229 -2.63 -8.69 1.98
C PRO A 229 -2.43 -8.91 0.46
N LEU A 230 -2.76 -10.10 -0.04
CA LEU A 230 -2.67 -10.48 -1.45
C LEU A 230 -3.86 -10.01 -2.30
N GLN A 231 -4.79 -9.22 -1.75
CA GLN A 231 -5.90 -8.67 -2.54
C GLN A 231 -5.40 -7.56 -3.48
N ALA A 232 -5.92 -7.52 -4.71
CA ALA A 232 -5.76 -6.36 -5.56
C ALA A 232 -6.77 -5.29 -5.17
N LEU A 233 -6.31 -4.05 -5.02
CA LEU A 233 -7.14 -2.89 -4.75
C LEU A 233 -6.99 -1.85 -5.86
N MET A 234 -8.10 -1.23 -6.24
CA MET A 234 -8.13 -0.14 -7.22
C MET A 234 -9.20 0.87 -6.84
N GLY A 235 -8.87 2.16 -6.88
CA GLY A 235 -9.83 3.26 -6.78
C GLY A 235 -10.20 3.78 -8.16
N VAL A 236 -11.49 3.80 -8.47
CA VAL A 236 -12.04 4.37 -9.70
C VAL A 236 -12.75 5.68 -9.39
N ALA A 237 -12.40 6.73 -10.12
CA ALA A 237 -13.02 8.05 -10.00
C ALA A 237 -14.40 8.10 -10.68
N ALA A 238 -15.13 9.18 -10.39
CA ALA A 238 -16.46 9.47 -10.91
C ALA A 238 -16.57 9.46 -12.45
N ASP A 239 -15.47 9.78 -13.13
CA ASP A 239 -15.36 9.83 -14.59
C ASP A 239 -14.95 8.48 -15.21
N GLY A 240 -14.82 7.43 -14.39
CA GLY A 240 -14.43 6.09 -14.82
C GLY A 240 -12.92 5.91 -14.99
N ARG A 241 -12.08 6.90 -14.65
CA ARG A 241 -10.62 6.75 -14.66
C ARG A 241 -10.13 6.06 -13.39
N VAL A 242 -9.06 5.28 -13.53
CA VAL A 242 -8.39 4.70 -12.38
C VAL A 242 -7.58 5.79 -11.68
N ALA A 243 -7.95 6.09 -10.44
CA ALA A 243 -7.27 7.09 -9.62
C ALA A 243 -6.01 6.51 -8.98
N TRP A 244 -6.05 5.25 -8.54
CA TRP A 244 -4.94 4.53 -7.94
C TRP A 244 -5.17 3.02 -8.01
N MET A 245 -4.09 2.25 -7.88
CA MET A 245 -4.13 0.81 -7.67
C MET A 245 -2.95 0.39 -6.79
N ASN A 246 -3.09 -0.70 -6.01
CA ASN A 246 -1.97 -1.23 -5.23
C ASN A 246 -1.04 -2.11 -6.10
N GLY A 247 0.10 -2.52 -5.54
CA GLY A 247 1.08 -3.36 -6.25
C GLY A 247 0.49 -4.66 -6.81
N THR A 248 -0.40 -5.31 -6.06
CA THR A 248 -1.07 -6.54 -6.49
C THR A 248 -1.98 -6.30 -7.69
N ALA A 249 -2.75 -5.21 -7.72
CA ALA A 249 -3.59 -4.84 -8.84
C ALA A 249 -2.78 -4.59 -10.11
N ALA A 250 -1.69 -3.83 -9.99
CA ALA A 250 -0.74 -3.60 -11.09
C ALA A 250 -0.21 -4.92 -11.68
N GLN A 251 0.15 -5.89 -10.82
CA GLN A 251 0.61 -7.21 -11.26
C GLN A 251 -0.47 -8.03 -11.98
N LEU A 252 -1.69 -8.09 -11.44
CA LEU A 252 -2.79 -8.85 -12.07
C LEU A 252 -3.24 -8.25 -13.41
N ILE A 253 -3.21 -6.92 -13.50
CA ILE A 253 -3.57 -6.19 -14.72
C ILE A 253 -2.41 -6.24 -15.75
N GLY A 254 -1.17 -6.37 -15.27
CA GLY A 254 0.02 -6.33 -16.11
C GLY A 254 0.39 -4.92 -16.56
N GLN A 255 0.06 -3.90 -15.76
CA GLN A 255 0.35 -2.49 -16.04
C GLN A 255 1.09 -1.83 -14.87
N PRO A 256 1.97 -0.85 -15.11
CA PRO A 256 2.61 -0.07 -14.06
C PRO A 256 1.60 0.70 -13.18
N LEU A 257 1.98 0.98 -11.92
CA LEU A 257 1.14 1.72 -10.96
C LEU A 257 0.71 3.11 -11.46
N ASP A 258 1.57 3.79 -12.22
CA ASP A 258 1.37 5.18 -12.66
C ASP A 258 0.61 5.29 -14.00
N THR A 259 -0.02 4.21 -14.45
CA THR A 259 -0.70 4.17 -15.73
C THR A 259 -2.04 4.92 -15.66
N ALA A 260 -2.09 6.11 -16.27
CA ALA A 260 -3.32 6.87 -16.42
C ALA A 260 -4.23 6.22 -17.49
N CYS A 261 -5.15 5.36 -17.06
CA CYS A 261 -6.09 4.65 -17.92
C CYS A 261 -7.51 4.68 -17.38
N SER A 262 -8.46 4.44 -18.27
CA SER A 262 -9.85 4.18 -17.87
C SER A 262 -9.97 2.79 -17.24
N ALA A 263 -10.91 2.64 -16.30
CA ALA A 263 -11.25 1.33 -15.75
C ALA A 263 -11.76 0.38 -16.86
N GLN A 264 -12.39 0.92 -17.90
CA GLN A 264 -12.87 0.14 -19.04
C GLN A 264 -11.72 -0.49 -19.84
N GLU A 265 -10.63 0.24 -20.08
CA GLU A 265 -9.46 -0.30 -20.80
C GLU A 265 -8.77 -1.41 -20.01
N LEU A 266 -8.67 -1.28 -18.69
CA LEU A 266 -7.94 -2.25 -17.85
C LEU A 266 -8.81 -3.44 -17.45
N LEU A 267 -10.07 -3.20 -17.12
CA LEU A 267 -10.97 -4.21 -16.59
C LEU A 267 -11.92 -4.78 -17.65
N GLY A 268 -12.05 -4.15 -18.82
CA GLY A 268 -13.01 -4.54 -19.85
C GLY A 268 -14.46 -4.18 -19.51
N HIS A 269 -14.70 -3.38 -18.47
CA HIS A 269 -16.03 -3.06 -17.94
C HIS A 269 -16.19 -1.56 -17.69
N ASP A 270 -17.32 -1.00 -18.11
CA ASP A 270 -17.65 0.41 -17.87
C ASP A 270 -17.96 0.69 -16.39
N LEU A 271 -17.98 1.98 -16.04
CA LEU A 271 -18.24 2.42 -14.67
C LEU A 271 -19.63 1.99 -14.17
N SER A 272 -20.65 1.99 -15.05
CA SER A 272 -22.01 1.58 -14.70
C SER A 272 -22.07 0.13 -14.25
N ARG A 273 -21.36 -0.77 -14.94
CA ARG A 273 -21.24 -2.17 -14.57
C ARG A 273 -20.52 -2.34 -13.24
N LEU A 274 -19.45 -1.59 -13.01
CA LEU A 274 -18.69 -1.63 -11.76
C LEU A 274 -19.52 -1.09 -10.57
N LEU A 275 -20.33 -0.05 -10.78
CA LEU A 275 -21.24 0.48 -9.77
C LEU A 275 -22.35 -0.51 -9.41
N GLN A 276 -22.86 -1.30 -10.35
CA GLN A 276 -23.84 -2.37 -10.06
C GLN A 276 -23.28 -3.42 -9.09
N LEU A 277 -21.96 -3.67 -9.12
CA LEU A 277 -21.30 -4.61 -8.19
C LEU A 277 -21.28 -4.08 -6.76
N SER A 278 -21.34 -2.76 -6.56
CA SER A 278 -21.32 -2.15 -5.23
C SER A 278 -22.56 -2.47 -4.39
N GLY A 279 -23.67 -2.86 -5.05
CA GLY A 279 -24.89 -3.32 -4.39
C GLY A 279 -24.90 -4.81 -4.08
N GLN A 280 -23.88 -5.57 -4.46
CA GLN A 280 -23.82 -7.02 -4.29
C GLN A 280 -23.02 -7.39 -3.02
N PRO A 281 -23.56 -8.27 -2.15
CA PRO A 281 -22.86 -8.69 -0.93
C PRO A 281 -21.71 -9.66 -1.21
N SER A 282 -21.79 -10.44 -2.30
CA SER A 282 -20.78 -11.45 -2.65
C SER A 282 -19.91 -11.01 -3.83
N PRO A 283 -18.63 -11.45 -3.89
CA PRO A 283 -17.78 -11.23 -5.05
C PRO A 283 -18.40 -11.83 -6.31
N ALA A 284 -18.33 -11.10 -7.43
CA ALA A 284 -18.79 -11.55 -8.73
C ALA A 284 -17.60 -11.96 -9.62
N PRO A 285 -17.73 -13.03 -10.42
CA PRO A 285 -16.70 -13.38 -11.40
C PRO A 285 -16.74 -12.39 -12.58
N LEU A 286 -15.57 -11.87 -12.96
CA LEU A 286 -15.34 -11.00 -14.11
C LEU A 286 -14.12 -11.47 -14.90
N ARG A 287 -13.97 -10.99 -16.13
CA ARG A 287 -12.74 -11.15 -16.90
C ARG A 287 -12.12 -9.78 -17.11
N LEU A 288 -10.85 -9.64 -16.76
CA LEU A 288 -10.07 -8.46 -17.06
C LEU A 288 -9.86 -8.33 -18.58
N ALA A 289 -9.43 -7.15 -19.05
CA ALA A 289 -9.13 -6.94 -20.47
C ALA A 289 -8.01 -7.88 -20.99
N SER A 290 -7.13 -8.35 -20.10
CA SER A 290 -6.11 -9.37 -20.39
C SER A 290 -6.67 -10.78 -20.62
N GLY A 291 -7.96 -11.01 -20.35
CA GLY A 291 -8.61 -12.32 -20.38
C GLY A 291 -8.53 -13.09 -19.06
N LEU A 292 -7.77 -12.59 -18.08
CA LEU A 292 -7.66 -13.20 -16.74
C LEU A 292 -9.01 -13.17 -16.01
N GLY A 293 -9.46 -14.34 -15.54
CA GLY A 293 -10.64 -14.44 -14.70
C GLY A 293 -10.35 -14.03 -13.25
N VAL A 294 -11.15 -13.14 -12.70
CA VAL A 294 -11.05 -12.68 -11.31
C VAL A 294 -12.41 -12.66 -10.64
N TRP A 295 -12.41 -12.77 -9.31
CA TRP A 295 -13.53 -12.46 -8.45
C TRP A 295 -13.37 -11.01 -7.99
N MET A 296 -14.43 -10.22 -8.13
CA MET A 296 -14.41 -8.79 -7.84
C MET A 296 -15.55 -8.40 -6.91
N GLN A 297 -15.25 -7.53 -5.96
CA GLN A 297 -16.20 -6.80 -5.14
C GLN A 297 -15.95 -5.30 -5.31
N ALA A 298 -17.01 -4.51 -5.34
CA ALA A 298 -16.91 -3.06 -5.39
C ALA A 298 -17.52 -2.47 -4.11
N HIS A 299 -16.95 -1.37 -3.61
CA HIS A 299 -17.49 -0.65 -2.47
C HIS A 299 -17.36 0.85 -2.70
N LEU A 300 -18.49 1.56 -2.60
CA LEU A 300 -18.50 3.01 -2.72
C LEU A 300 -18.21 3.64 -1.36
N GLN A 301 -17.06 4.27 -1.21
CA GLN A 301 -16.75 5.02 0.01
C GLN A 301 -17.36 6.43 -0.08
N THR A 302 -18.61 6.56 0.38
CA THR A 302 -19.21 7.89 0.55
C THR A 302 -18.67 8.57 1.81
N SER A 303 -18.39 9.87 1.73
CA SER A 303 -17.81 10.73 2.78
C SER A 303 -18.63 10.92 4.07
N HIS A 304 -19.60 10.04 4.36
CA HIS A 304 -20.34 10.02 5.63
C HIS A 304 -20.13 8.69 6.37
N GLY A 305 -19.33 8.76 7.44
CA GLY A 305 -18.95 7.63 8.28
C GLY A 305 -20.12 6.87 8.92
N LEU A 306 -19.77 5.68 9.43
CA LEU A 306 -20.59 4.56 9.95
C LEU A 306 -20.80 3.42 8.94
N GLY A 307 -19.70 2.80 8.51
CA GLY A 307 -19.72 1.41 8.03
C GLY A 307 -19.68 0.47 9.23
N SER A 308 -20.85 0.02 9.66
CA SER A 308 -21.09 -0.90 10.77
C SER A 308 -20.48 -2.28 10.54
N HIS A 309 -19.82 -2.80 11.58
CA HIS A 309 -19.75 -4.23 11.88
C HIS A 309 -21.10 -4.92 11.60
N LEU A 310 -21.14 -5.87 10.68
CA LEU A 310 -22.06 -7.03 10.71
C LEU A 310 -21.44 -8.18 9.90
N ASP A 311 -20.65 -8.99 10.60
CA ASP A 311 -20.58 -10.44 10.33
C ASP A 311 -21.92 -11.07 10.75
N ALA A 312 -22.37 -12.06 9.97
CA ALA A 312 -23.08 -13.30 10.36
C ALA A 312 -24.28 -13.68 9.45
N CYS A 313 -24.05 -14.78 8.73
CA CYS A 313 -24.92 -15.94 8.53
C CYS A 313 -26.24 -15.90 7.73
N SER A 314 -26.36 -17.03 7.02
CA SER A 314 -27.53 -17.83 6.62
C SER A 314 -28.30 -17.45 5.35
N ALA A 315 -28.21 -18.41 4.42
CA ALA A 315 -29.03 -18.62 3.24
C ALA A 315 -30.51 -18.83 3.58
N GLU A 316 -31.39 -18.46 2.64
CA GLU A 316 -32.45 -19.34 2.11
C GLU A 316 -33.19 -18.67 0.94
N ASP A 317 -33.41 -19.48 -0.09
CA ASP A 317 -34.51 -19.50 -1.06
C ASP A 317 -34.69 -18.44 -2.16
N LEU A 318 -34.28 -18.88 -3.36
CA LEU A 318 -35.16 -19.19 -4.51
C LEU A 318 -36.09 -18.07 -5.03
N ALA A 319 -35.73 -17.52 -6.20
CA ALA A 319 -36.38 -17.82 -7.49
C ALA A 319 -36.35 -16.61 -8.44
N CYS A 320 -35.71 -16.80 -9.60
CA CYS A 320 -35.98 -16.06 -10.83
C CYS A 320 -37.21 -16.69 -11.51
N PRO A 321 -38.02 -15.98 -12.32
CA PRO A 321 -37.66 -15.76 -13.73
C PRO A 321 -38.13 -14.36 -14.22
N ALA A 322 -37.49 -13.62 -15.13
CA ALA A 322 -36.92 -13.86 -16.46
C ALA A 322 -37.60 -12.89 -17.44
N THR A 323 -36.78 -12.34 -18.37
CA THR A 323 -37.13 -11.94 -19.75
C THR A 323 -38.12 -10.77 -19.91
N THR A 324 -37.96 -9.81 -20.82
CA THR A 324 -37.32 -9.85 -22.14
C THR A 324 -37.04 -8.42 -22.64
N GLU A 325 -36.08 -8.34 -23.57
CA GLU A 325 -36.08 -7.46 -24.75
C GLU A 325 -35.58 -6.01 -24.67
N ALA A 326 -34.94 -5.65 -25.78
CA ALA A 326 -33.90 -4.65 -25.90
C ALA A 326 -34.20 -3.62 -27.00
N THR A 327 -33.55 -2.46 -26.85
CA THR A 327 -33.11 -1.48 -27.87
C THR A 327 -34.19 -0.60 -28.55
N PRO A 328 -33.86 0.63 -29.03
CA PRO A 328 -32.54 1.16 -29.39
C PRO A 328 -32.18 2.60 -28.93
N VAL A 329 -30.96 2.98 -29.32
CA VAL A 329 -30.10 4.15 -29.07
C VAL A 329 -30.68 5.49 -29.54
N ALA A 330 -30.52 6.57 -28.76
CA ALA A 330 -30.27 7.93 -29.28
C ALA A 330 -29.75 8.93 -28.23
N GLU A 331 -28.58 9.49 -28.55
CA GLU A 331 -28.13 10.87 -28.33
C GLU A 331 -27.71 11.37 -26.92
N ALA A 332 -26.43 11.76 -26.88
CA ALA A 332 -25.70 12.29 -25.75
C ALA A 332 -26.17 13.70 -25.35
N GLN A 333 -26.42 13.92 -24.06
CA GLN A 333 -26.66 15.23 -23.44
C GLN A 333 -26.00 15.30 -22.04
N PRO A 334 -25.68 16.51 -21.55
CA PRO A 334 -24.43 16.84 -20.88
C PRO A 334 -24.30 16.36 -19.42
N LEU A 335 -23.05 16.06 -19.03
CA LEU A 335 -22.49 15.81 -17.69
C LEU A 335 -23.42 16.10 -16.50
N ALA A 336 -24.27 15.12 -16.17
CA ALA A 336 -25.04 15.12 -14.92
C ALA A 336 -24.10 14.82 -13.74
N THR A 337 -24.11 15.67 -12.71
CA THR A 337 -23.24 15.52 -11.54
C THR A 337 -23.54 14.20 -10.81
N LEU A 338 -22.56 13.59 -10.11
CA LEU A 338 -22.78 12.34 -9.33
C LEU A 338 -23.94 12.45 -8.32
N ARG A 339 -24.21 13.67 -7.85
CA ARG A 339 -25.37 13.97 -6.99
C ARG A 339 -26.68 13.88 -7.76
N GLU A 340 -26.74 14.38 -8.99
CA GLU A 340 -27.90 14.23 -9.87
C GLU A 340 -28.13 12.76 -10.23
N HIS A 341 -27.07 12.01 -10.56
CA HIS A 341 -27.16 10.57 -10.81
C HIS A 341 -27.64 9.79 -9.57
N SER A 342 -27.10 10.10 -8.38
CA SER A 342 -27.58 9.48 -7.14
C SER A 342 -29.02 9.86 -6.81
N ALA A 343 -29.43 11.11 -7.07
CA ALA A 343 -30.79 11.57 -6.84
C ALA A 343 -31.78 10.99 -7.85
N GLN A 344 -31.33 10.73 -9.08
CA GLN A 344 -32.10 10.05 -10.11
C GLN A 344 -32.29 8.57 -9.77
N LEU A 345 -31.23 7.87 -9.35
CA LEU A 345 -31.31 6.46 -8.91
C LEU A 345 -32.28 6.29 -7.74
N ILE A 346 -32.30 7.24 -6.79
CA ILE A 346 -33.25 7.24 -5.67
C ILE A 346 -34.69 7.43 -6.16
N ARG A 347 -34.93 8.36 -7.09
CA ARG A 347 -36.26 8.60 -7.66
C ARG A 347 -36.77 7.40 -8.45
N GLU A 348 -35.94 6.85 -9.34
CA GLU A 348 -36.29 5.66 -10.13
C GLU A 348 -36.57 4.45 -9.25
N THR A 349 -35.76 4.23 -8.21
CA THR A 349 -35.99 3.09 -7.29
C THR A 349 -37.26 3.28 -6.45
N LEU A 350 -37.60 4.52 -6.09
CA LEU A 350 -38.87 4.82 -5.41
C LEU A 350 -40.08 4.58 -6.32
N ASP A 351 -40.01 5.03 -7.57
CA ASP A 351 -41.09 4.86 -8.55
C ASP A 351 -41.31 3.37 -8.87
N GLN A 352 -40.23 2.60 -9.05
CA GLN A 352 -40.29 1.14 -9.26
C GLN A 352 -40.95 0.39 -8.10
N HIS A 353 -40.89 0.95 -6.88
CA HIS A 353 -41.51 0.36 -5.69
C HIS A 353 -42.77 1.12 -5.25
N GLY A 354 -43.40 1.89 -6.17
CA GLY A 354 -44.67 2.58 -5.93
C GLY A 354 -44.63 3.57 -4.77
N GLY A 355 -43.49 4.23 -4.55
CA GLY A 355 -43.27 5.14 -3.43
C GLY A 355 -42.99 4.45 -2.09
N ASN A 356 -42.84 3.13 -2.05
CA ASN A 356 -42.52 2.41 -0.82
C ASN A 356 -41.06 2.62 -0.40
N VAL A 357 -40.85 3.64 0.44
CA VAL A 357 -39.55 4.04 0.99
C VAL A 357 -38.78 2.89 1.64
N SER A 358 -39.46 1.93 2.26
CA SER A 358 -38.78 0.81 2.94
C SER A 358 -38.23 -0.22 1.95
N GLN A 359 -38.95 -0.48 0.86
CA GLN A 359 -38.49 -1.37 -0.20
C GLN A 359 -37.40 -0.69 -1.04
N ALA A 360 -37.59 0.60 -1.38
CA ALA A 360 -36.59 1.36 -2.11
C ALA A 360 -35.26 1.51 -1.34
N ALA A 361 -35.31 1.74 -0.02
CA ALA A 361 -34.12 1.78 0.82
C ALA A 361 -33.37 0.43 0.86
N ARG A 362 -34.12 -0.67 0.91
CA ARG A 362 -33.58 -2.03 0.88
C ARG A 362 -32.95 -2.36 -0.47
N ALA A 363 -33.59 -1.98 -1.57
CA ALA A 363 -33.08 -2.15 -2.93
C ALA A 363 -31.80 -1.31 -3.18
N LEU A 364 -31.69 -0.15 -2.54
CA LEU A 364 -30.52 0.74 -2.62
C LEU A 364 -29.41 0.40 -1.62
N GLY A 365 -29.59 -0.59 -0.74
CA GLY A 365 -28.61 -0.95 0.29
C GLY A 365 -28.34 0.15 1.32
N ILE A 366 -29.26 1.10 1.52
CA ILE A 366 -29.12 2.21 2.46
C ILE A 366 -30.20 2.19 3.54
N SER A 367 -29.94 2.80 4.70
CA SER A 367 -30.97 2.91 5.74
C SER A 367 -32.14 3.82 5.28
N ARG A 368 -33.36 3.57 5.79
CA ARG A 368 -34.52 4.45 5.56
C ARG A 368 -34.23 5.90 5.93
N GLY A 369 -33.49 6.11 7.03
CA GLY A 369 -33.08 7.45 7.48
C GLY A 369 -32.11 8.14 6.51
N THR A 370 -31.23 7.37 5.86
CA THR A 370 -30.32 7.86 4.81
C THR A 370 -31.12 8.26 3.57
N LEU A 371 -32.11 7.46 3.17
CA LEU A 371 -32.98 7.76 2.03
C LEU A 371 -33.81 9.03 2.25
N TYR A 372 -34.43 9.19 3.43
CA TYR A 372 -35.17 10.42 3.77
C TYR A 372 -34.31 11.68 3.76
N ARG A 373 -33.06 11.59 4.22
CA ARG A 373 -32.12 12.72 4.25
C ARG A 373 -31.73 13.16 2.84
N ARG A 374 -31.53 12.20 1.93
CA ARG A 374 -31.23 12.47 0.52
C ARG A 374 -32.43 13.04 -0.24
N LEU A 375 -33.67 12.61 0.08
CA LEU A 375 -34.89 13.21 -0.47
C LEU A 375 -35.13 14.66 0.00
N ARG A 376 -34.73 14.98 1.24
CA ARG A 376 -34.89 16.34 1.80
C ARG A 376 -33.81 17.32 1.32
N GLY A 377 -32.61 16.83 1.01
CA GLY A 377 -31.48 17.66 0.54
C GLY A 377 -31.53 18.07 -0.93
N GLY A 378 -32.60 17.74 -1.67
CA GLY A 378 -32.79 18.14 -3.08
C GLY A 378 -33.95 19.13 -3.30
N ARG A 379 -34.34 19.88 -2.26
CA ARG A 379 -35.50 20.81 -2.30
C ARG A 379 -35.16 22.28 -2.02
N ASP A 380 -33.88 22.65 -2.10
CA ASP A 380 -33.43 24.04 -2.03
C ASP A 380 -32.85 24.49 -3.36
#